data_AF-A0A847E411-F1
#
_entry.id   AF-A0A847E411-F1
#
_cell.length_a   1.000
_cell.length_b   1.000
_cell.length_c   1.000
_cell.angle_alpha   90.00
_cell.angle_beta   90.00
_cell.angle_gamma   90.00
#
_symmetry.space_group_name_H-M   'P 1'
#
loop_
_entity.id
_entity.type
_entity.pdbx_description
1 polymer ?
#
loop_
_entity_poly.entity_id
_entity_poly.type
_entity_poly.pdbx_seq_one_letter_code
_entity_poly.pdbx_strand_id
1 'polypeptide(L)'
;MTGLNYLVQKAVMDSKIWTKEAEGNNYLVDLKKADVGAIYLGNIDTQFSLKNDENILNAEIKKTGIYLRESSGAVGTLNHVDMVV
;
A
#
# COMPACT_ATOMS: atom_id res chain seq x y z
N MET A 1 -13.92 24.95 11.26
CA MET A 1 -13.85 23.47 11.26
C MET A 1 -12.96 22.98 10.10
N THR A 2 -11.70 23.45 10.03
CA THR A 2 -10.77 23.23 8.88
C THR A 2 -9.46 22.55 9.29
N GLY A 3 -9.30 22.16 10.56
CA GLY A 3 -8.02 21.68 11.10
C GLY A 3 -7.69 20.20 10.83
N LEU A 4 -8.68 19.34 10.60
CA LEU A 4 -8.44 17.90 10.46
C LEU A 4 -7.95 17.51 9.05
N ASN A 5 -8.39 18.23 8.02
CA ASN A 5 -8.08 17.92 6.62
C ASN A 5 -6.61 18.25 6.26
N TYR A 6 -6.00 19.20 6.96
CA TYR A 6 -4.62 19.64 6.73
C TYR A 6 -3.57 18.70 7.35
N LEU A 7 -3.88 18.09 8.50
CA LEU A 7 -2.97 17.16 9.20
C LEU A 7 -2.84 15.81 8.49
N VAL A 8 -3.94 15.31 7.89
CA VAL A 8 -3.91 14.06 7.11
C VAL A 8 -3.06 14.22 5.84
N GLN A 9 -3.16 15.35 5.13
CA GLN A 9 -2.35 15.62 3.94
C GLN A 9 -0.85 15.71 4.25
N LYS A 10 -0.47 16.34 5.37
CA LYS A 10 0.94 16.52 5.73
C LYS A 10 1.67 15.21 6.04
N ALA A 11 0.98 14.19 6.55
CA ALA A 11 1.60 12.91 6.90
C ALA A 11 2.08 12.09 5.69
N VAL A 12 1.62 12.42 4.48
CA VAL A 12 1.85 11.64 3.25
C VAL A 12 2.95 12.26 2.35
N MET A 13 3.53 13.40 2.74
CA MET A 13 4.27 14.28 1.80
C MET A 13 5.66 13.79 1.34
N ASP A 14 6.28 12.79 1.97
CA ASP A 14 7.62 12.29 1.58
C ASP A 14 7.64 10.84 1.05
N SER A 15 6.48 10.18 0.98
CA SER A 15 6.40 8.75 0.67
C SER A 15 6.50 8.49 -0.83
N LYS A 16 7.54 7.76 -1.25
CA LYS A 16 7.67 7.18 -2.60
C LYS A 16 7.21 5.73 -2.55
N ILE A 17 6.59 5.25 -3.63
CA ILE A 17 6.35 3.82 -3.84
C ILE A 17 7.55 3.27 -4.61
N TRP A 18 8.19 2.24 -4.06
CA TRP A 18 9.14 1.45 -4.83
C TRP A 18 8.39 0.40 -5.65
N THR A 19 8.64 0.40 -6.95
CA THR A 19 8.04 -0.56 -7.88
C THR A 19 9.14 -1.29 -8.63
N LYS A 20 8.96 -2.60 -8.77
CA LYS A 20 9.78 -3.46 -9.62
C LYS A 20 8.96 -3.87 -10.84
N GLU A 21 9.47 -3.56 -12.03
CA GLU A 21 8.89 -3.94 -13.31
C GLU A 21 9.12 -5.42 -13.64
N ALA A 22 8.35 -5.96 -14.59
CA ALA A 22 8.46 -7.36 -15.01
C ALA A 22 9.85 -7.69 -15.57
N GLU A 23 10.49 -6.71 -16.22
CA GLU A 23 11.83 -6.77 -16.78
C GLU A 23 12.93 -6.62 -15.70
N GLY A 24 12.55 -6.42 -14.43
CA GLY A 24 13.45 -6.33 -13.30
C GLY A 24 13.96 -4.92 -12.95
N ASN A 25 13.52 -3.90 -13.70
CA ASN A 25 13.87 -2.51 -13.42
C ASN A 25 13.19 -2.00 -12.14
N ASN A 26 13.90 -1.20 -11.36
CA ASN A 26 13.42 -0.62 -10.11
C ASN A 26 13.24 0.88 -10.25
N TYR A 27 12.10 1.41 -9.80
CA TYR A 27 11.84 2.85 -9.82
C TYR A 27 11.05 3.31 -8.59
N LEU A 28 11.15 4.60 -8.32
CA LEU A 28 10.41 5.28 -7.26
C LEU A 28 9.31 6.13 -7.89
N VAL A 29 8.06 5.89 -7.50
CA VAL A 29 6.88 6.62 -7.96
C VAL A 29 6.37 7.53 -6.87
N ASP A 30 6.05 8.76 -7.24
CA ASP A 30 5.31 9.66 -6.34
C ASP A 30 3.90 9.13 -6.12
N LEU A 31 3.39 9.18 -4.89
CA LEU A 31 2.02 8.73 -4.59
C LEU A 31 0.95 9.35 -5.50
N LYS A 32 1.08 10.65 -5.81
CA LYS A 32 0.19 11.34 -6.76
C LYS A 32 0.24 10.74 -8.17
N LYS A 33 1.42 10.35 -8.66
CA LYS A 33 1.57 9.69 -9.97
C LYS A 33 0.98 8.27 -9.95
N ALA A 34 1.01 7.61 -8.80
CA ALA A 34 0.36 6.32 -8.57
C ALA A 34 -1.15 6.43 -8.26
N ASP A 35 -1.75 7.62 -8.41
CA ASP A 35 -3.17 7.89 -8.17
C ASP A 35 -3.60 7.65 -6.70
N VAL A 36 -2.68 7.72 -5.74
CA VAL A 36 -3.00 7.64 -4.31
C VAL A 36 -3.33 9.03 -3.76
N GLY A 37 -4.60 9.24 -3.39
CA GLY A 37 -5.09 10.50 -2.85
C GLY A 37 -5.04 10.59 -1.33
N ALA A 38 -5.38 9.49 -0.65
CA ALA A 38 -5.32 9.40 0.82
C ALA A 38 -5.07 7.97 1.28
N ILE A 39 -4.37 7.82 2.40
CA ILE A 39 -4.13 6.53 3.06
C ILE A 39 -4.79 6.57 4.43
N TYR A 40 -5.61 5.56 4.73
CA TYR A 40 -6.15 5.38 6.08
C TYR A 40 -5.12 4.64 6.93
N LEU A 41 -4.71 5.23 8.05
CA LEU A 41 -3.66 4.66 8.92
C LEU A 41 -4.17 3.53 9.83
N GLY A 42 -5.49 3.39 9.96
CA GLY A 42 -6.09 2.22 10.59
C GLY A 42 -5.97 0.99 9.68
N ASN A 43 -5.85 -0.17 10.31
CA ASN A 43 -5.76 -1.47 9.64
C ASN A 43 -6.44 -2.53 10.52
N ILE A 44 -6.71 -3.68 9.92
CA ILE A 44 -7.16 -4.87 10.63
C ILE A 44 -6.13 -5.98 10.49
N ASP A 45 -6.02 -6.84 11.50
CA ASP A 45 -5.19 -8.03 11.43
C ASP A 45 -5.80 -9.01 10.42
N THR A 46 -5.00 -9.40 9.43
CA THR A 46 -5.37 -10.35 8.38
C THR A 46 -4.27 -11.40 8.32
N GLN A 47 -4.62 -12.69 8.41
CA GLN A 47 -3.64 -13.78 8.41
C GLN A 47 -3.84 -14.65 7.18
N PHE A 48 -3.22 -14.24 6.06
CA PHE A 48 -3.27 -14.99 4.80
C PHE A 48 -1.87 -15.45 4.39
N SER A 49 -1.72 -16.76 4.17
CA SER A 49 -0.48 -17.33 3.63
C SER A 49 -0.48 -17.25 2.10
N LEU A 50 0.58 -16.68 1.53
CA LEU A 50 0.85 -16.67 0.10
C LEU A 50 1.82 -17.81 -0.20
N LYS A 51 1.32 -18.83 -0.89
CA LYS A 51 2.08 -20.04 -1.25
C LYS A 51 2.22 -20.16 -2.76
N ASN A 52 3.28 -20.81 -3.22
CA ASN A 52 3.44 -21.17 -4.63
C ASN A 52 2.61 -22.42 -5.00
N ASP A 53 2.67 -22.82 -6.26
CA ASP A 53 1.95 -24.00 -6.79
C ASP A 53 2.40 -25.33 -6.14
N GLU A 54 3.58 -25.37 -5.55
CA GLU A 54 4.13 -26.51 -4.79
C GLU A 54 3.73 -26.46 -3.30
N ASN A 55 2.85 -25.52 -2.91
CA ASN A 55 2.38 -25.31 -1.53
C ASN A 55 3.51 -24.89 -0.55
N ILE A 56 4.60 -24.32 -1.07
CA ILE A 56 5.69 -23.72 -0.28
C ILE A 56 5.31 -22.28 0.07
N LEU A 57 5.54 -21.88 1.33
CA LEU A 57 5.25 -20.53 1.83
C LEU A 57 6.25 -19.52 1.27
N ASN A 58 5.76 -18.50 0.57
CA ASN A 58 6.56 -17.39 0.05
C ASN A 58 6.41 -16.12 0.89
N ALA A 59 5.21 -15.88 1.44
CA ALA A 59 4.94 -14.71 2.27
C ALA A 59 3.70 -14.88 3.15
N GLU A 60 3.57 -14.06 4.18
CA GLU A 60 2.36 -13.89 4.97
C GLU A 60 1.86 -12.46 4.91
N ILE A 61 0.58 -12.27 4.60
CA ILE A 61 -0.10 -11.00 4.88
C ILE A 61 -0.42 -11.00 6.37
N LYS A 62 -0.02 -9.94 7.09
CA LYS A 62 -0.26 -9.78 8.54
C LYS A 62 -1.38 -8.78 8.85
N LYS A 63 -1.52 -7.74 8.02
CA LYS A 63 -2.45 -6.63 8.22
C LYS A 63 -2.93 -6.08 6.89
N THR A 64 -4.19 -5.65 6.84
CA THR A 64 -4.79 -4.99 5.68
C THR A 64 -5.39 -3.65 6.09
N GLY A 65 -5.05 -2.60 5.34
CA GLY A 65 -5.65 -1.26 5.40
C GLY A 65 -6.22 -0.86 4.04
N ILE A 66 -6.61 0.41 3.91
CA ILE A 66 -7.20 0.95 2.68
C ILE A 66 -6.60 2.30 2.29
N TYR A 67 -6.68 2.62 1.01
CA TYR A 67 -6.36 3.94 0.45
C TYR A 67 -7.45 4.36 -0.54
N LEU A 68 -7.50 5.64 -0.87
CA LEU A 68 -8.41 6.19 -1.87
C LEU A 68 -7.65 6.60 -3.12
N ARG A 69 -8.25 6.33 -4.28
CA ARG A 69 -7.80 6.84 -5.57
C ARG A 69 -8.20 8.30 -5.73
N GLU A 70 -7.23 9.16 -6.02
CA GLU A 70 -7.48 10.60 -6.19
C GLU A 70 -8.43 10.86 -7.37
N SER A 71 -8.21 10.17 -8.49
CA SER A 71 -8.97 10.39 -9.74
C SER A 71 -10.44 9.98 -9.69
N SER A 72 -10.77 8.95 -8.90
CA SER A 72 -12.08 8.29 -8.93
C SER A 72 -12.78 8.23 -7.58
N GLY A 73 -12.07 8.48 -6.48
CA GLY A 73 -12.55 8.22 -5.12
C GLY A 73 -12.70 6.73 -4.79
N ALA A 74 -12.33 5.82 -5.69
CA ALA A 74 -12.43 4.40 -5.46
C ALA A 74 -11.47 3.94 -4.34
N VAL A 75 -11.89 2.92 -3.59
CA VAL A 75 -11.11 2.36 -2.49
C VAL A 75 -10.20 1.24 -3.02
N GLY A 76 -8.93 1.27 -2.63
CA GLY A 76 -7.98 0.17 -2.79
C GLY A 76 -7.46 -0.35 -1.45
N THR A 77 -6.75 -1.47 -1.46
CA THR A 77 -6.17 -2.09 -0.26
C THR A 77 -4.66 -1.87 -0.16
N LEU A 78 -4.16 -1.85 1.08
CA LEU A 78 -2.73 -1.82 1.41
C LEU A 78 -2.45 -3.00 2.36
N ASN A 79 -1.41 -3.78 2.09
CA ASN A 79 -1.08 -4.97 2.88
C ASN A 79 0.30 -4.86 3.52
N HIS A 80 0.40 -5.24 4.80
CA HIS A 80 1.66 -5.58 5.44
C HIS A 80 2.02 -7.01 5.09
N VAL A 81 3.15 -7.21 4.44
CA VAL A 81 3.60 -8.53 3.95
C VAL A 81 4.95 -8.88 4.55
N ASP A 82 5.01 -10.03 5.23
CA ASP A 82 6.26 -10.65 5.67
C ASP A 82 6.70 -11.63 4.57
N MET A 83 7.86 -11.40 3.95
CA MET A 83 8.40 -12.29 2.93
C MET A 83 9.36 -13.32 3.55
N VAL A 84 9.31 -14.55 3.04
CA VAL A 84 10.31 -15.57 3.35
C VAL A 84 11.59 -15.25 2.56
N VAL A 85 12.75 -15.35 3.21
CA VAL A 85 14.10 -15.08 2.65
C VAL A 85 14.89 -16.35 2.40
#